data_AF-A0A2H5W3V8-F1
#
_entry.id   AF-A0A2H5W3V8-F1
#
_cell.length_a   1.000
_cell.length_b   1.000
_cell.length_c   1.000
_cell.angle_alpha   90.00
_cell.angle_beta   90.00
_cell.angle_gamma   90.00
#
_symmetry.space_group_name_H-M   'P 1'
#
loop_
_entity.id
_entity.type
_entity.pdbx_description
1 polymer ?
#
loop_
_entity_poly.entity_id
_entity_poly.type
_entity_poly.pdbx_seq_one_letter_code
_entity_poly.pdbx_strand_id
1 'polypeptide(L)' 'MTVMTTRPRSEVLSEEDRDTRVVCPWCHRDDTERLSVWGPFLSVAQYYCRTCRTVFDVVRES' A
#
# COMPACT_ATOMS: atom_id res chain seq x y z
N MET A 1 33.55 -11.58 -26.29
CA MET A 1 33.17 -10.74 -25.12
C MET A 1 31.83 -10.11 -25.43
N THR A 2 30.74 -10.57 -24.81
CA THR A 2 29.39 -10.01 -25.03
C THR A 2 28.99 -9.29 -23.75
N VAL A 3 28.90 -7.97 -23.80
CA VAL A 3 28.39 -7.13 -22.72
C VAL A 3 26.87 -7.18 -22.72
N MET A 4 26.30 -7.89 -21.74
CA MET A 4 24.87 -7.79 -21.42
C MET A 4 24.65 -6.51 -20.61
N THR A 5 24.18 -5.45 -21.27
CA THR A 5 23.63 -4.28 -20.56
C THR A 5 22.23 -4.64 -20.06
N THR A 6 22.10 -4.88 -18.76
CA THR A 6 20.80 -4.96 -18.10
C THR A 6 20.20 -3.56 -18.10
N ARG A 7 19.20 -3.31 -18.96
CA ARG A 7 18.34 -2.13 -18.85
C ARG A 7 17.67 -2.16 -17.46
N PRO A 8 17.75 -1.10 -16.63
CA PRO A 8 16.92 -1.02 -15.44
C PRO A 8 15.46 -0.94 -15.89
N ARG A 9 14.72 -2.00 -15.58
CA ARG A 9 13.30 -2.14 -15.89
C ARG A 9 12.53 -1.17 -14.99
N SER A 10 12.25 0.00 -15.57
CA SER A 10 11.06 0.83 -15.36
C SER A 10 10.70 1.09 -13.90
N GLU A 11 10.98 2.32 -13.46
CA GLU A 11 10.25 2.99 -12.39
C GLU A 11 8.74 2.94 -12.71
N VAL A 12 8.08 1.91 -12.19
CA VAL A 12 6.63 1.92 -12.06
C VAL A 12 6.36 2.81 -10.85
N LEU A 13 6.24 4.12 -11.10
CA LEU A 13 5.49 4.99 -10.21
C LEU A 13 4.02 4.55 -10.38
N SER A 14 3.68 3.46 -9.70
CA SER A 14 2.35 2.87 -9.73
C SER A 14 1.33 3.91 -9.30
N GLU A 15 0.17 3.93 -9.96
CA GLU A 15 -0.99 4.78 -9.65
C GLU A 15 -1.62 4.48 -8.24
N GLU A 16 -0.89 3.75 -7.39
CA GLU A 16 -1.21 3.32 -6.03
C GLU A 16 -1.08 4.42 -4.96
N ASP A 17 -0.44 5.55 -5.31
CA ASP A 17 -0.20 6.69 -4.41
C ASP A 17 -1.40 7.64 -4.28
N ARG A 18 -2.57 7.26 -4.80
CA ARG A 18 -3.84 7.80 -4.29
C ARG A 18 -4.21 7.13 -2.96
N ASP A 19 -3.26 7.05 -2.03
CA ASP A 19 -3.52 6.71 -0.63
C ASP A 19 -4.29 7.88 -0.02
N THR A 20 -5.59 7.86 -0.28
CA THR A 20 -6.60 8.62 0.45
C THR A 20 -6.32 8.36 1.92
N ARG A 21 -5.78 9.36 2.64
CA ARG A 21 -5.34 9.25 4.04
C ARG A 21 -6.26 8.34 4.84
N VAL A 22 -5.83 7.10 5.07
CA VAL A 22 -6.65 6.11 5.75
C VAL A 22 -6.62 6.39 7.24
N VAL A 23 -7.78 6.67 7.81
CA VAL A 23 -7.92 6.96 9.25
C VAL A 23 -8.13 5.64 9.99
N CYS A 24 -7.33 5.44 11.04
CA CYS A 24 -7.45 4.30 11.93
C CYS A 24 -8.82 4.32 12.66
N PRO A 25 -9.65 3.26 12.57
CA PRO A 25 -10.98 3.23 13.18
C PRO A 25 -10.95 3.14 14.72
N TRP A 26 -9.80 2.88 15.32
CA TRP A 26 -9.66 2.75 16.77
C TRP A 26 -9.18 4.03 17.47
N CYS A 27 -8.17 4.70 16.90
CA CYS A 27 -7.58 5.90 17.50
C CYS A 27 -7.83 7.18 16.69
N HIS A 28 -8.48 7.06 15.55
CA HIS A 28 -8.87 8.17 14.68
C HIS A 28 -7.68 9.02 14.18
N ARG A 29 -6.48 8.44 14.16
CA ARG A 29 -5.29 9.05 13.56
C ARG A 29 -5.14 8.61 12.11
N ASP A 30 -4.62 9.51 11.29
CA ASP A 30 -4.23 9.29 9.89
C ASP A 30 -2.78 8.80 9.75
N ASP A 31 -2.07 8.61 10.86
CA ASP A 31 -0.73 8.03 10.90
C ASP A 31 -0.79 6.50 10.73
N THR A 32 -1.16 6.10 9.51
CA THR A 32 -1.31 4.71 9.08
C THR A 32 -0.39 4.42 7.90
N GLU A 33 0.10 3.19 7.83
CA GLU A 33 1.03 2.72 6.81
C GLU A 33 0.45 1.48 6.13
N ARG A 34 0.36 1.50 4.80
CA ARG A 34 -0.15 0.37 4.03
C ARG A 34 0.87 -0.76 4.01
N LEU A 35 0.49 -1.92 4.52
CA LEU A 35 1.34 -3.12 4.56
C LEU A 35 1.21 -3.99 3.31
N SER A 36 0.04 -3.98 2.67
CA SER A 36 -0.24 -4.82 1.52
C SER A 36 -0.93 -4.03 0.43
N VAL A 37 -0.47 -4.24 -0.80
CA VAL A 37 -1.01 -3.62 -1.99
C VAL A 37 -2.33 -4.28 -2.37
N TRP A 38 -3.25 -3.49 -2.95
CA TRP A 38 -4.41 -4.03 -3.63
C TRP A 38 -3.97 -4.99 -4.76
N GLY A 39 -4.05 -6.29 -4.50
CA GLY A 39 -3.83 -7.29 -5.52
C GLY A 39 -5.01 -7.40 -6.50
N PRO A 40 -4.80 -7.95 -7.71
CA PRO A 40 -5.88 -8.21 -8.67
C PRO A 40 -6.97 -9.17 -8.15
N PHE A 41 -6.65 -9.95 -7.11
CA PHE A 41 -7.57 -10.87 -6.43
C PHE A 41 -7.89 -10.43 -4.99
N LEU A 42 -7.37 -9.29 -4.54
CA LEU A 42 -7.53 -8.81 -3.17
C LEU A 42 -8.47 -7.61 -3.16
N SER A 43 -9.67 -7.83 -2.63
CA SER A 43 -10.66 -6.79 -2.31
C SER A 43 -10.37 -6.10 -0.98
N VAL A 44 -9.25 -6.43 -0.34
CA VAL A 44 -8.78 -5.87 0.94
C VAL A 44 -7.37 -5.33 0.80
N ALA A 45 -7.08 -4.23 1.50
CA ALA A 45 -5.74 -3.73 1.74
C ALA A 45 -5.50 -3.61 3.24
N GLN A 46 -4.30 -3.99 3.67
CA GLN A 46 -3.94 -3.98 5.09
C GLN A 46 -3.21 -2.69 5.43
N TYR A 47 -3.56 -2.11 6.57
CA TYR A 47 -2.97 -0.90 7.12
C TYR A 47 -2.50 -1.14 8.56
N TYR A 48 -1.37 -0.56 8.89
CA TYR A 48 -0.82 -0.54 10.23
C TYR A 48 -0.89 0.88 10.78
N CYS A 49 -1.56 1.07 11.91
CA CYS A 49 -1.54 2.35 12.60
C CYS A 49 -0.28 2.47 13.47
N ARG A 50 0.57 3.46 13.22
CA ARG A 50 1.79 3.68 13.99
C ARG A 50 1.53 4.28 15.37
N THR A 51 0.37 4.94 15.56
CA THR A 51 -0.02 5.51 16.86
C THR A 51 -0.45 4.43 17.87
N CYS A 52 -1.45 3.61 17.52
CA CYS A 52 -1.98 2.57 18.43
C CYS A 52 -1.41 1.17 18.15
N ARG A 53 -0.51 1.05 17.17
CA ARG A 53 0.23 -0.17 16.82
C ARG A 53 -0.67 -1.36 16.47
N THR A 54 -1.79 -1.09 15.83
CA THR A 54 -2.79 -2.08 15.42
C THR A 54 -2.82 -2.23 13.91
N VAL A 55 -3.16 -3.43 13.45
CA VAL A 55 -3.38 -3.73 12.03
C VAL A 55 -4.89 -3.78 11.76
N PHE A 56 -5.34 -3.16 10.68
CA PHE A 56 -6.69 -3.28 10.14
C PHE A 56 -6.68 -3.53 8.65
N ASP A 57 -7.78 -4.10 8.19
CA ASP A 57 -8.07 -4.24 6.77
C ASP A 57 -9.08 -3.18 6.35
N VAL A 58 -8.81 -2.52 5.23
CA VAL A 58 -9.76 -1.68 4.51
C VAL A 58 -10.27 -2.48 3.33
N VAL A 59 -11.59 -2.58 3.21
CA VAL A 59 -12.26 -3.24 2.09
C VAL A 59 -12.57 -2.20 1.03
N ARG A 60 -12.31 -2.49 -0.24
CA ARG A 60 -12.85 -1.68 -1.35
C ARG A 60 -14.28 -2.11 -1.61
N GLU A 61 -15.22 -1.19 -1.49
CA GLU A 61 -16.58 -1.37 -1.99
C GLU A 61 -16.54 -1.22 -3.53
N SER A 62 -17.03 -2.23 -4.27
CA SER A 62 -17.17 -2.20 -5.74
C SER A 62 -18.46 -1.54 -6.17
#